data_AF-A0A2G6R287-F1
#
_entry.id   AF-A0A2G6R287-F1
#
_cell.length_a   1.000
_cell.length_b   1.000
_cell.length_c   1.000
_cell.angle_alpha   90.00
_cell.angle_beta   90.00
_cell.angle_gamma   90.00
#
_symmetry.space_group_name_H-M   'P 1'
#
loop_
_entity.id
_entity.type
_entity.pdbx_description
1 polymer ?
#
loop_
_entity_poly.entity_id
_entity_poly.type
_entity_poly.pdbx_seq_one_letter_code
_entity_poly.pdbx_strand_id
1 'polypeptide(L)'
;MTDFDREEICNAISQSKNDKIIIIHGTDTVHLTSALIKQKISDKQIVFTGAMVPMSIDEVEATMNFSLALGFLSSDVKNGTYIAMHGVVADCSKLVKNRELGQFLIEE
;
A
#
# COMPACT_ATOMS: atom_id res chain seq x y z
N MET A 1 6.80 -8.00 11.45
CA MET A 1 7.68 -7.39 10.43
C MET A 1 8.60 -6.39 11.10
N THR A 2 9.89 -6.60 10.90
CA THR A 2 11.04 -5.87 11.45
C THR A 2 11.60 -4.88 10.43
N ASP A 3 12.58 -4.08 10.83
CA ASP A 3 13.22 -3.13 9.92
C ASP A 3 14.05 -3.83 8.84
N PHE A 4 14.64 -4.99 9.15
CA PHE A 4 15.32 -5.82 8.17
C PHE A 4 14.35 -6.25 7.04
N ASP A 5 13.14 -6.69 7.40
CA ASP A 5 12.13 -7.07 6.40
C ASP A 5 11.75 -5.88 5.50
N ARG A 6 11.67 -4.66 6.06
CA ARG A 6 11.35 -3.45 5.29
C ARG A 6 12.48 -3.05 4.34
N GLU A 7 13.72 -3.24 4.76
CA GLU A 7 14.89 -3.01 3.91
C GLU A 7 14.93 -3.99 2.73
N GLU A 8 14.61 -5.27 2.97
CA GLU A 8 14.51 -6.27 1.90
C GLU A 8 13.43 -5.91 0.88
N ILE A 9 12.29 -5.37 1.34
CA ILE A 9 11.25 -4.85 0.43
C ILE A 9 11.79 -3.69 -0.41
N CYS A 10 12.49 -2.73 0.20
CA CYS A 10 13.08 -1.59 -0.53
C CYS A 10 14.12 -2.05 -1.57
N ASN A 11 14.96 -3.02 -1.21
CA ASN A 11 15.94 -3.62 -2.10
C ASN A 11 15.27 -4.30 -3.30
N ALA A 12 14.22 -5.10 -3.05
CA ALA A 12 13.47 -5.78 -4.10
C ALA A 12 12.81 -4.80 -5.07
N ILE A 13 12.22 -3.71 -4.56
CA ILE A 13 11.62 -2.65 -5.39
C ILE A 13 12.69 -1.96 -6.23
N SER A 14 13.83 -1.60 -5.63
CA SER A 14 14.92 -0.88 -6.31
C SER A 14 15.56 -1.71 -7.42
N GLN A 15 15.65 -3.03 -7.23
CA GLN A 15 16.18 -3.96 -8.23
C GLN A 15 15.16 -4.36 -9.30
N SER A 16 13.88 -4.08 -9.08
CA SER A 16 12.82 -4.40 -10.02
C SER A 16 12.89 -3.49 -11.26
N LYS A 17 12.81 -4.13 -12.44
CA LYS A 17 12.65 -3.44 -13.73
C LYS A 17 11.24 -2.88 -13.93
N ASN A 18 10.28 -3.27 -13.09
CA ASN A 18 8.92 -2.75 -13.17
C ASN A 18 8.82 -1.42 -12.42
N ASP A 19 8.10 -0.48 -13.02
CA ASP A 19 7.85 0.83 -12.41
C ASP A 19 6.49 0.90 -11.72
N LYS A 20 5.57 -0.02 -12.06
CA LYS A 20 4.26 -0.19 -11.45
C LYS A 20 4.27 -1.39 -10.51
N ILE A 21 4.10 -1.15 -9.22
CA ILE A 21 4.26 -2.20 -8.20
C ILE A 21 3.08 -2.15 -7.22
N ILE A 22 2.42 -3.30 -7.05
CA ILE A 22 1.45 -3.51 -5.97
C ILE A 22 2.16 -4.25 -4.84
N ILE A 23 2.03 -3.75 -3.61
CA ILE A 23 2.55 -4.40 -2.42
C ILE A 23 1.36 -4.82 -1.54
N ILE A 24 1.14 -6.12 -1.44
CA ILE A 24 0.18 -6.68 -0.48
C ILE A 24 0.85 -6.70 0.90
N HIS A 25 0.21 -6.05 1.88
CA HIS A 25 0.81 -5.83 3.18
C HIS A 25 -0.21 -5.86 4.32
N GLY A 26 0.20 -6.36 5.48
CA GLY A 26 -0.63 -6.32 6.69
C GLY A 26 -0.88 -4.89 7.18
N THR A 27 -2.10 -4.60 7.62
CA THR A 27 -2.52 -3.22 7.94
C THR A 27 -1.86 -2.65 9.20
N ASP A 28 -1.27 -3.46 10.06
CA ASP A 28 -0.70 -3.02 11.35
C ASP A 28 0.51 -2.10 11.22
N THR A 29 1.35 -2.36 10.22
CA THR A 29 2.63 -1.65 10.08
C THR A 29 2.87 -1.10 8.68
N VAL A 30 1.83 -1.07 7.83
CA VAL A 30 1.91 -0.55 6.46
C VAL A 30 2.44 0.89 6.43
N HIS A 31 2.03 1.73 7.38
CA HIS A 31 2.49 3.12 7.51
C HIS A 31 4.01 3.23 7.69
N LEU A 32 4.64 2.32 8.43
CA LEU A 32 6.09 2.29 8.62
C LEU A 32 6.82 1.89 7.33
N THR A 33 6.31 0.86 6.65
CA THR A 33 6.89 0.38 5.39
C THR A 33 6.77 1.42 4.29
N SER A 34 5.58 2.03 4.14
CA SER A 34 5.34 3.05 3.12
C SER A 34 6.19 4.29 3.35
N ALA A 35 6.42 4.68 4.61
CA ALA A 35 7.29 5.81 4.94
C ALA A 35 8.73 5.55 4.52
N LEU A 36 9.28 4.37 4.82
CA LEU A 36 10.64 4.00 4.41
C LEU A 36 10.80 3.98 2.88
N ILE A 37 9.85 3.36 2.17
CA ILE A 37 9.87 3.32 0.70
C ILE A 37 9.79 4.73 0.12
N LYS A 38 8.89 5.58 0.61
CA LYS A 38 8.75 6.96 0.13
C LYS A 38 10.04 7.77 0.34
N GLN A 39 10.79 7.48 1.39
CA GLN A 39 12.10 8.11 1.64
C GLN A 39 13.17 7.66 0.65
N LYS A 40 13.16 6.38 0.26
CA LYS A 40 14.25 5.76 -0.54
C LYS A 40 13.97 5.71 -2.04
N ILE A 41 12.71 5.71 -2.45
CA ILE A 41 12.28 5.39 -3.81
C ILE A 41 11.29 6.47 -4.26
N SER A 42 11.64 7.18 -5.33
CA SER A 42 10.88 8.34 -5.84
C SER A 42 10.54 8.26 -7.32
N ASP A 43 11.07 7.25 -8.01
CA ASP A 43 11.01 7.07 -9.46
C ASP A 43 10.03 5.96 -9.88
N LYS A 44 9.21 5.45 -8.95
CA LYS A 44 8.26 4.35 -9.18
C LYS A 44 6.85 4.67 -8.71
N GLN A 45 5.86 3.97 -9.27
CA GLN A 45 4.44 4.02 -8.91
C GLN A 45 4.13 2.80 -8.03
N ILE A 46 4.01 3.02 -6.73
CA ILE A 46 3.87 1.95 -5.74
C ILE A 46 2.53 2.10 -5.04
N VAL A 47 1.71 1.05 -5.06
CA VAL A 47 0.42 1.03 -4.36
C VAL A 47 0.42 -0.11 -3.34
N PHE A 48 0.29 0.27 -2.07
CA PHE A 48 -0.01 -0.64 -0.99
C PHE A 48 -1.47 -1.05 -1.00
N THR A 49 -1.73 -2.30 -0.65
CA THR A 49 -3.08 -2.77 -0.38
C THR A 49 -3.06 -3.88 0.67
N GLY A 50 -4.23 -4.23 1.17
CA GLY A 50 -4.41 -5.24 2.21
C GLY A 50 -5.90 -5.36 2.55
N ALA A 51 -6.19 -6.05 3.64
CA ALA A 51 -7.53 -6.19 4.18
C ALA A 51 -7.47 -6.23 5.71
N MET A 52 -8.56 -5.88 6.38
CA MET A 52 -8.70 -6.01 7.83
C MET A 52 -8.94 -7.46 8.23
N VAL A 53 -9.61 -8.23 7.36
CA VAL A 53 -9.85 -9.67 7.52
C VAL A 53 -9.07 -10.44 6.45
N PRO A 54 -8.44 -11.59 6.78
CA PRO A 54 -7.78 -12.42 5.78
C PRO A 54 -8.73 -12.82 4.65
N MET A 55 -8.24 -12.75 3.40
CA MET A 55 -9.00 -13.12 2.20
C MET A 55 -9.62 -14.53 2.28
N SER A 56 -8.97 -15.46 2.98
CA SER A 56 -9.47 -16.83 3.17
C SER A 56 -10.71 -16.91 4.08
N ILE A 57 -11.02 -15.85 4.82
CA ILE A 57 -12.16 -15.75 5.73
C ILE A 57 -13.24 -14.86 5.10
N ASP A 58 -12.86 -13.70 4.56
CA ASP A 58 -13.73 -12.80 3.82
C ASP A 58 -12.99 -12.26 2.58
N GLU A 59 -13.46 -12.67 1.40
CA GLU A 59 -12.83 -12.35 0.13
C GLU A 59 -13.21 -10.96 -0.41
N VAL A 60 -14.31 -10.36 0.09
CA VAL A 60 -14.92 -9.19 -0.54
C VAL A 60 -14.00 -7.96 -0.38
N GLU A 61 -13.56 -7.68 0.84
CA GLU A 61 -12.68 -6.54 1.12
C GLU A 61 -11.33 -6.69 0.39
N ALA A 62 -10.70 -7.86 0.49
CA ALA A 62 -9.39 -8.13 -0.11
C ALA A 62 -9.45 -8.01 -1.64
N THR A 63 -10.47 -8.59 -2.26
CA THR A 63 -10.69 -8.50 -3.71
C THR A 63 -10.90 -7.05 -4.14
N MET A 64 -11.82 -6.32 -3.47
CA MET A 64 -12.10 -4.93 -3.82
C MET A 64 -10.87 -4.02 -3.68
N ASN A 65 -10.12 -4.13 -2.58
CA ASN A 65 -8.93 -3.31 -2.35
C ASN A 65 -7.82 -3.62 -3.38
N PHE A 66 -7.63 -4.90 -3.72
CA PHE A 66 -6.66 -5.30 -4.74
C PHE A 66 -7.06 -4.80 -6.15
N SER A 67 -8.34 -4.96 -6.52
CA SER A 67 -8.86 -4.44 -7.79
C SER A 67 -8.72 -2.92 -7.90
N LEU A 68 -8.92 -2.20 -6.80
CA LEU A 68 -8.72 -0.76 -6.75
C LEU A 68 -7.24 -0.38 -6.98
N ALA A 69 -6.30 -1.09 -6.35
CA ALA A 69 -4.87 -0.89 -6.57
C ALA A 69 -4.46 -1.14 -8.04
N LEU A 70 -4.97 -2.22 -8.62
CA LEU A 70 -4.72 -2.59 -10.01
C LEU A 70 -5.29 -1.56 -10.99
N GLY A 71 -6.52 -1.09 -10.76
CA GLY A 71 -7.15 -0.07 -11.59
C GLY A 71 -6.41 1.27 -11.55
N PHE A 72 -5.96 1.69 -10.36
CA PHE A 72 -5.16 2.91 -10.21
C PHE A 72 -3.84 2.83 -10.98
N LEU A 73 -3.08 1.74 -10.84
CA LEU A 73 -1.83 1.56 -11.58
C LEU A 73 -2.04 1.35 -13.08
N SER A 74 -3.22 0.94 -13.51
CA SER A 74 -3.55 0.84 -14.95
C SER A 74 -3.73 2.20 -15.62
N SER A 75 -3.88 3.27 -14.82
CA SER A 75 -4.04 4.66 -15.30
C SER A 75 -2.68 5.38 -15.42
N ASP A 76 -2.71 6.61 -15.95
CA ASP A 76 -1.56 7.51 -15.94
C ASP A 76 -1.49 8.24 -14.58
N VAL A 77 -0.60 7.77 -13.71
CA VAL A 77 -0.43 8.29 -12.34
C VAL A 77 0.98 8.81 -12.15
N LYS A 78 1.19 9.72 -11.21
CA LYS A 78 2.55 10.19 -10.92
C LYS A 78 3.32 9.12 -10.14
N ASN A 79 4.64 9.15 -10.24
CA ASN A 79 5.49 8.39 -9.32
C ASN A 79 5.20 8.80 -7.88
N GLY A 80 5.15 7.82 -6.99
CA GLY A 80 4.73 8.01 -5.62
C GLY A 80 4.36 6.71 -4.94
N THR A 81 4.14 6.82 -3.63
CA THR A 81 3.74 5.71 -2.76
C THR A 81 2.33 5.97 -2.25
N TYR A 82 1.41 5.12 -2.66
CA TYR A 82 -0.02 5.23 -2.41
C TYR A 82 -0.53 4.02 -1.63
N ILE A 83 -1.75 4.12 -1.10
CA ILE A 83 -2.49 3.00 -0.51
C ILE A 83 -3.90 2.95 -1.10
N ALA A 84 -4.35 1.75 -1.46
CA ALA A 84 -5.68 1.46 -1.99
C ALA A 84 -6.45 0.58 -1.00
N MET A 85 -7.36 1.20 -0.24
CA MET A 85 -8.21 0.53 0.75
C MET A 85 -9.54 1.28 0.90
N HIS A 86 -10.61 0.55 1.22
CA HIS A 86 -11.92 1.12 1.58
C HIS A 86 -12.49 2.09 0.53
N GLY A 87 -12.29 1.76 -0.74
CA GLY A 87 -12.85 2.51 -1.88
C GLY A 87 -12.07 3.77 -2.27
N VAL A 88 -10.92 4.04 -1.66
CA VAL A 88 -10.09 5.21 -1.94
C VAL A 88 -8.65 4.81 -2.25
N VAL A 89 -7.99 5.55 -3.15
CA VAL A 89 -6.54 5.55 -3.31
C VAL A 89 -6.00 6.90 -2.88
N ALA A 90 -5.07 6.90 -1.92
CA ALA A 90 -4.49 8.11 -1.37
C ALA A 90 -2.97 8.00 -1.22
N ASP A 91 -2.30 9.15 -1.09
CA ASP A 91 -0.90 9.18 -0.68
C ASP A 91 -0.76 8.58 0.74
N CYS A 92 0.18 7.65 0.93
CA CYS A 92 0.42 7.01 2.21
C CYS A 92 0.72 7.99 3.36
N SER A 93 1.21 9.20 3.09
CA SER A 93 1.45 10.19 4.15
C SER A 93 0.18 10.80 4.74
N LYS A 94 -0.97 10.60 4.08
CA LYS A 94 -2.29 11.06 4.56
C LYS A 94 -3.07 9.97 5.31
N LEU A 95 -2.45 8.80 5.49
CA LEU A 95 -3.12 7.62 6.00
C LEU A 95 -3.15 7.60 7.53
N VAL A 96 -4.35 7.49 8.11
CA VAL A 96 -4.54 7.28 9.55
C VAL A 96 -5.30 5.98 9.81
N LYS A 97 -4.74 5.09 10.64
CA LYS A 97 -5.42 3.86 11.04
C LYS A 97 -6.32 4.12 12.24
N ASN A 98 -7.63 4.11 12.04
CA ASN A 98 -8.59 4.10 13.13
C ASN A 98 -8.82 2.65 13.61
N ARG A 99 -8.25 2.32 14.78
CA ARG A 99 -8.32 0.97 15.35
C ARG A 99 -9.68 0.65 15.96
N GLU A 100 -10.41 1.64 16.46
CA GLU A 100 -11.74 1.45 17.06
C GLU A 100 -12.77 1.08 15.99
N LEU A 101 -12.72 1.77 14.84
CA LEU A 101 -13.60 1.50 13.71
C LEU A 101 -13.10 0.35 12.82
N GLY A 102 -11.84 -0.07 12.99
CA GLY A 102 -11.20 -1.04 12.10
C GLY A 102 -11.12 -0.53 10.65
N GLN A 103 -10.82 0.76 10.46
CA GLN A 103 -10.83 1.42 9.14
C GLN A 103 -9.62 2.33 8.95
N PHE A 104 -9.26 2.57 7.69
CA PHE A 104 -8.34 3.64 7.34
C PHE A 104 -9.12 4.91 7.00
N LEU A 105 -8.67 6.02 7.59
CA LEU A 105 -9.17 7.35 7.34
C LEU A 105 -8.09 8.16 6.60
N ILE A 106 -8.53 9.14 5.81
CA ILE A 106 -7.65 10.06 5.08
C ILE A 106 -7.71 11.42 5.77
N GLU A 107 -6.56 11.95 6.17
CA GLU A 107 -6.44 13.34 6.61
C GLU A 107 -6.29 14.26 5.38
N GLU A 108 -7.05 15.36 5.36
CA GLU A 108 -7.03 16.35 4.28
C GLU A 108 -5.75 17.19 4.25
#